data_AF-A0A6V8KSW1-F1
#
_entry.id   AF-A0A6V8KSW1-F1
#
_cell.length_a   1.000
_cell.length_b   1.000
_cell.length_c   1.000
_cell.angle_alpha   90.00
_cell.angle_beta   90.00
_cell.angle_gamma   90.00
#
_symmetry.space_group_name_H-M   'P 1'
#
loop_
_entity.id
_entity.type
_entity.pdbx_description
1 polymer ?
#
loop_
_entity_poly.entity_id
_entity_poly.type
_entity_poly.pdbx_seq_one_letter_code
_entity_poly.pdbx_strand_id
1 'polypeptide(L)'
;MLPSIRAVLTPAPTGPSLALRAYRDFYRDPASRLALLVTALMMCYIGGLAMFWFHSVYLDEGGPAIGWTVHWLLDSSFAFVALTPALALIMPFAVWLARAVAPASKRWIPWLYATVAGTAFAMVTTPGPIAHDMLVGRGTWVAERVTQALGDPSAPLAPAADYPPLAAMAQQLGAGVPLYVALMAATVVVLRAILRPAPAREAVGAAEG
;
A
#
# COMPACT_ATOMS: atom_id res chain seq x y z
N MET A 1 14.28 12.88 9.98
CA MET A 1 13.94 12.18 11.24
C MET A 1 12.98 11.05 10.89
N LEU A 2 13.32 9.80 11.19
CA LEU A 2 12.37 8.67 11.13
C LEU A 2 11.77 8.50 12.55
N PRO A 3 10.51 8.06 12.70
CA PRO A 3 9.80 7.95 13.98
C PRO A 3 10.61 7.18 15.05
N SER A 4 10.32 7.51 16.31
CA SER A 4 11.16 7.30 17.51
C SER A 4 12.12 6.09 17.49
N ILE A 5 13.42 6.41 17.43
CA ILE A 5 14.58 5.50 17.45
C ILE A 5 14.71 4.68 18.74
N ARG A 6 14.00 5.01 19.84
CA ARG A 6 14.24 4.39 21.16
C ARG A 6 13.75 2.95 21.30
N ALA A 7 12.76 2.50 20.53
CA ALA A 7 12.17 1.16 20.68
C ALA A 7 12.98 0.02 20.01
N VAL A 8 14.14 0.31 19.41
CA VAL A 8 14.86 -0.62 18.51
C VAL A 8 16.29 -0.93 18.97
N LEU A 9 16.68 -0.48 20.16
CA LEU A 9 17.93 -0.92 20.81
C LEU A 9 17.71 -2.12 21.75
N THR A 10 16.47 -2.56 21.91
CA THR A 10 16.15 -3.79 22.63
C THR A 10 16.34 -5.00 21.70
N PRO A 11 17.00 -6.07 22.17
CA PRO A 11 17.20 -7.29 21.39
C PRO A 11 15.88 -7.83 20.84
N ALA A 12 15.97 -8.61 19.76
CA ALA A 12 14.81 -9.16 19.08
C ALA A 12 13.85 -9.81 20.10
N PRO A 13 12.54 -9.49 20.04
CA PRO A 13 11.58 -9.98 21.01
C PRO A 13 11.55 -11.51 21.01
N THR A 14 12.08 -12.16 22.05
CA THR A 14 12.00 -13.61 22.25
C THR A 14 10.67 -13.98 22.89
N GLY A 15 9.56 -13.73 22.19
CA GLY A 15 8.22 -14.15 22.62
C GLY A 15 7.06 -13.35 22.03
N PRO A 16 5.85 -13.95 21.91
CA PRO A 16 4.69 -13.33 21.25
C PRO A 16 4.21 -12.04 21.95
N SER A 17 4.33 -11.98 23.27
CA SER A 17 3.96 -10.79 24.06
C SER A 17 4.89 -9.59 23.80
N LEU A 18 6.14 -9.83 23.42
CA LEU A 18 7.10 -8.78 23.08
C LEU A 18 6.88 -8.27 21.65
N ALA A 19 6.51 -9.15 20.71
CA ALA A 19 6.13 -8.75 19.35
C ALA A 19 4.87 -7.86 19.32
N LEU A 20 3.81 -8.28 20.04
CA LEU A 20 2.59 -7.46 20.16
C LEU A 20 2.85 -6.10 20.80
N ARG A 21 3.73 -6.04 21.81
CA ARG A 21 4.14 -4.77 22.42
C ARG A 21 4.90 -3.88 21.44
N ALA A 22 5.82 -4.43 20.65
CA ALA A 22 6.55 -3.68 19.65
C ALA A 22 5.64 -3.07 18.57
N TYR A 23 4.64 -3.82 18.09
CA TYR A 23 3.65 -3.31 17.13
C TYR A 23 2.78 -2.20 17.75
N ARG A 24 2.29 -2.43 18.97
CA ARG A 24 1.52 -1.41 19.70
C ARG A 24 2.36 -0.14 19.89
N ASP A 25 3.61 -0.27 20.30
CA ASP A 25 4.49 0.87 20.57
C ASP A 25 4.87 1.60 19.28
N PHE A 26 4.99 0.90 18.14
CA PHE A 26 5.19 1.52 16.81
C PHE A 26 4.06 2.50 16.48
N TYR A 27 2.80 2.11 16.72
CA TYR A 27 1.62 2.94 16.40
C TYR A 27 1.20 3.93 17.50
N ARG A 28 1.87 3.92 18.66
CA ARG A 28 1.72 5.01 19.65
C ARG A 28 2.31 6.33 19.14
N ASP A 29 3.27 6.28 18.23
CA ASP A 29 3.84 7.46 17.58
C ASP A 29 2.85 8.03 16.53
N PRO A 30 2.39 9.30 16.66
CA PRO A 30 1.55 9.94 15.65
C PRO A 30 2.15 9.93 14.24
N ALA A 31 3.48 10.04 14.12
CA ALA A 31 4.15 10.01 12.83
C ALA A 31 4.04 8.64 12.15
N SER A 32 4.02 7.54 12.92
CA SER A 32 3.80 6.18 12.38
C SER A 32 2.36 5.98 11.90
N ARG A 33 1.38 6.58 12.57
CA ARG A 33 -0.03 6.55 12.13
C ARG A 33 -0.23 7.35 10.84
N LEU A 34 0.38 8.54 10.76
CA LEU A 34 0.42 9.31 9.52
C LEU A 34 1.12 8.54 8.40
N ALA A 35 2.24 7.87 8.70
CA ALA A 35 2.94 7.03 7.75
C ALA A 35 2.05 5.89 7.22
N LEU A 36 1.26 5.23 8.08
CA LEU A 36 0.30 4.21 7.64
C LEU A 36 -0.76 4.78 6.72
N LEU A 37 -1.35 5.94 7.07
CA LEU A 37 -2.35 6.58 6.21
C LEU A 37 -1.79 6.93 4.83
N VAL A 38 -0.65 7.62 4.77
CA VAL A 38 0.00 7.99 3.50
C VAL A 38 0.37 6.75 2.71
N THR A 39 0.91 5.71 3.35
CA THR A 39 1.25 4.45 2.69
C THR A 39 -0.01 3.77 2.13
N ALA A 40 -1.09 3.70 2.90
CA ALA A 40 -2.35 3.10 2.46
C ALA A 40 -2.93 3.84 1.24
N LEU A 41 -2.90 5.19 1.25
CA LEU A 41 -3.33 5.99 0.11
C LEU A 41 -2.44 5.75 -1.13
N MET A 42 -1.13 5.79 -0.96
CA MET A 42 -0.17 5.55 -2.06
C MET A 42 -0.34 4.14 -2.65
N MET A 43 -0.46 3.12 -1.81
CA MET A 43 -0.52 1.73 -2.26
C MET A 43 -1.89 1.38 -2.84
N CYS A 44 -2.98 1.77 -2.18
CA CYS A 44 -4.32 1.31 -2.56
C CYS A 44 -4.96 2.19 -3.65
N TYR A 45 -4.65 3.50 -3.70
CA TYR A 45 -5.20 4.38 -4.74
C TYR A 45 -4.24 4.58 -5.91
N ILE A 46 -2.98 4.95 -5.67
CA ILE A 46 -2.02 5.14 -6.78
C ILE A 46 -1.56 3.78 -7.32
N GLY A 47 -1.20 2.85 -6.44
CA GLY A 47 -0.93 1.47 -6.85
C GLY A 47 -2.16 0.79 -7.46
N GLY A 48 -3.34 1.00 -6.85
CA GLY A 48 -4.61 0.54 -7.41
C GLY A 48 -4.89 1.09 -8.81
N LEU A 49 -4.58 2.37 -9.08
CA LEU A 49 -4.74 2.96 -10.42
C LEU A 49 -3.86 2.28 -11.46
N ALA A 50 -2.59 2.04 -11.11
CA ALA A 50 -1.63 1.39 -12.00
C ALA A 50 -2.00 -0.08 -12.26
N MET A 51 -2.39 -0.82 -11.21
CA MET A 51 -2.86 -2.20 -11.36
C MET A 51 -4.18 -2.27 -12.11
N PHE A 52 -5.10 -1.35 -11.85
CA PHE A 52 -6.37 -1.27 -12.57
C PHE A 52 -6.14 -1.04 -14.06
N TRP A 53 -5.26 -0.11 -14.43
CA TRP A 53 -4.86 0.08 -15.83
C TRP A 53 -4.25 -1.19 -16.43
N PHE A 54 -3.35 -1.86 -15.69
CA PHE A 54 -2.71 -3.09 -16.15
C PHE A 54 -3.75 -4.20 -16.43
N HIS A 55 -4.67 -4.45 -15.51
CA HIS A 55 -5.68 -5.50 -15.67
C HIS A 55 -6.78 -5.12 -16.68
N SER A 56 -7.36 -3.92 -16.56
CA SER A 56 -8.50 -3.54 -17.40
C SER A 56 -8.13 -3.14 -18.83
N VAL A 57 -6.95 -2.53 -19.04
CA VAL A 57 -6.55 -1.99 -20.35
C VAL A 57 -5.48 -2.86 -21.01
N TYR A 58 -4.43 -3.23 -20.27
CA TYR A 58 -3.32 -3.99 -20.85
C TYR A 58 -3.65 -5.49 -21.01
N LEU A 59 -4.36 -6.08 -20.05
CA LEU A 59 -4.81 -7.48 -20.10
C LEU A 59 -6.23 -7.65 -20.64
N ASP A 60 -6.97 -6.55 -20.85
CA ASP A 60 -8.35 -6.58 -21.36
C ASP A 60 -9.29 -7.48 -20.54
N GLU A 61 -9.09 -7.52 -19.21
CA GLU A 61 -9.94 -8.30 -18.28
C GLU A 61 -11.35 -7.70 -18.13
N GLY A 62 -11.54 -6.47 -18.64
CA GLY A 62 -12.83 -5.79 -18.64
C GLY A 62 -13.35 -5.45 -17.24
N GLY A 63 -14.66 -5.21 -17.13
CA GLY A 63 -15.31 -4.81 -15.88
C GLY A 63 -16.84 -4.83 -15.96
N PRO A 64 -17.53 -4.35 -14.91
CA PRO A 64 -18.95 -4.05 -14.97
C PRO A 64 -19.23 -2.91 -15.96
N ALA A 65 -20.49 -2.73 -16.34
CA ALA A 65 -20.92 -1.64 -17.24
C ALA A 65 -20.97 -0.29 -16.53
N ILE A 66 -19.83 0.15 -15.98
CA ILE A 66 -19.66 1.42 -15.27
C ILE A 66 -18.47 2.17 -15.85
N GLY A 67 -18.43 3.49 -15.61
CA GLY A 67 -17.30 4.32 -16.06
C GLY A 67 -15.97 3.88 -15.43
N TRP A 68 -14.90 3.95 -16.21
CA TRP A 68 -13.54 3.56 -15.82
C TRP A 68 -13.10 4.13 -14.47
N THR A 69 -13.36 5.43 -14.24
CA THR A 69 -13.01 6.10 -12.98
C THR A 69 -13.80 5.58 -11.79
N VAL A 70 -15.08 5.22 -12.01
CA VAL A 70 -15.94 4.68 -10.94
C VAL A 70 -15.48 3.29 -10.56
N HIS A 71 -15.12 2.46 -11.54
CA HIS A 71 -14.63 1.10 -11.31
C HIS A 71 -13.30 1.12 -10.54
N TRP A 72 -12.32 1.91 -11.02
CA TRP A 72 -11.06 2.09 -10.29
C TRP A 72 -11.29 2.56 -8.84
N LEU A 73 -12.15 3.56 -8.63
CA LEU A 73 -12.39 4.10 -7.31
C LEU A 73 -13.05 3.07 -6.37
N LEU A 74 -13.97 2.26 -6.90
CA LEU A 74 -14.61 1.17 -6.18
C LEU A 74 -13.57 0.14 -5.72
N ASP A 75 -12.74 -0.34 -6.65
CA ASP A 75 -11.70 -1.34 -6.39
C ASP A 75 -10.67 -0.82 -5.37
N SER A 76 -10.19 0.41 -5.57
CA SER A 76 -9.26 1.07 -4.66
C SER A 76 -9.84 1.29 -3.26
N SER A 77 -11.15 1.52 -3.14
CA SER A 77 -11.82 1.67 -1.85
C SER A 77 -11.90 0.34 -1.09
N PHE A 78 -12.26 -0.74 -1.79
CA PHE A 78 -12.22 -2.09 -1.21
C PHE A 78 -10.80 -2.48 -0.80
N ALA A 79 -9.82 -2.24 -1.68
CA ALA A 79 -8.41 -2.47 -1.41
C ALA A 79 -7.93 -1.68 -0.19
N PHE A 80 -8.31 -0.40 -0.06
CA PHE A 80 -7.95 0.43 1.09
C PHE A 80 -8.46 -0.18 2.40
N VAL A 81 -9.71 -0.61 2.47
CA VAL A 81 -10.27 -1.22 3.68
C VAL A 81 -9.64 -2.58 3.97
N ALA A 82 -9.53 -3.44 2.96
CA ALA A 82 -9.06 -4.82 3.11
C ALA A 82 -7.55 -4.92 3.38
N LEU A 83 -6.74 -4.05 2.75
CA LEU A 83 -5.27 -4.16 2.77
C LEU A 83 -4.61 -3.23 3.78
N THR A 84 -5.29 -2.21 4.30
CA THR A 84 -4.72 -1.35 5.36
C THR A 84 -4.33 -2.15 6.62
N PRO A 85 -5.12 -3.13 7.11
CA PRO A 85 -4.69 -4.00 8.20
C PRO A 85 -3.40 -4.78 7.88
N ALA A 86 -3.24 -5.27 6.64
CA ALA A 86 -2.02 -5.93 6.23
C ALA A 86 -0.83 -4.97 6.20
N LEU A 87 -1.00 -3.74 5.70
CA LEU A 87 0.02 -2.69 5.78
C LEU A 87 0.40 -2.36 7.21
N ALA A 88 -0.58 -2.33 8.12
CA ALA A 88 -0.34 -2.12 9.54
C ALA A 88 0.56 -3.22 10.14
N LEU A 89 0.56 -4.42 9.55
CA LEU A 89 1.48 -5.49 9.94
C LEU A 89 2.83 -5.41 9.23
N ILE A 90 2.81 -5.14 7.91
CA ILE A 90 4.00 -5.12 7.05
C ILE A 90 4.97 -4.01 7.48
N MET A 91 4.49 -2.81 7.77
CA MET A 91 5.36 -1.66 8.05
C MET A 91 6.31 -1.87 9.25
N PRO A 92 5.84 -2.22 10.46
CA PRO A 92 6.75 -2.45 11.59
C PRO A 92 7.69 -3.62 11.34
N PHE A 93 7.21 -4.69 10.69
CA PHE A 93 8.05 -5.82 10.29
C PHE A 93 9.16 -5.40 9.33
N ALA A 94 8.84 -4.61 8.30
CA ALA A 94 9.81 -4.14 7.32
C ALA A 94 10.86 -3.22 7.94
N VAL A 95 10.48 -2.36 8.90
CA VAL A 95 11.44 -1.53 9.65
C VAL A 95 12.40 -2.41 10.45
N TRP A 96 11.88 -3.41 11.15
CA TRP A 96 12.70 -4.35 11.91
C TRP A 96 13.68 -5.10 11.01
N LEU A 97 13.18 -5.71 9.92
CA LEU A 97 14.01 -6.50 9.02
C LEU A 97 15.06 -5.63 8.32
N ALA A 98 14.67 -4.48 7.76
CA ALA A 98 15.58 -3.57 7.07
C ALA A 98 16.72 -3.09 7.98
N ARG A 99 16.49 -2.95 9.29
CA ARG A 99 17.54 -2.62 10.26
C ARG A 99 18.41 -3.81 10.63
N ALA A 100 17.83 -5.00 10.76
CA ALA A 100 18.55 -6.22 11.08
C ALA A 100 19.54 -6.63 9.98
N VAL A 101 19.18 -6.39 8.71
CA VAL A 101 19.99 -6.77 7.55
C VAL A 101 20.78 -5.62 6.94
N ALA A 102 20.58 -4.39 7.42
CA ALA A 102 21.32 -3.25 6.89
C ALA A 102 22.83 -3.42 7.12
N PRO A 103 23.67 -3.16 6.11
CA PRO A 103 25.10 -3.02 6.31
C PRO A 103 25.41 -1.93 7.35
N ALA A 104 26.65 -1.85 7.82
CA ALA A 104 27.09 -0.82 8.78
C ALA A 104 26.68 0.61 8.39
N SER A 105 26.49 0.89 7.09
CA SER A 105 25.95 2.15 6.60
C SER A 105 24.42 2.22 6.68
N LYS A 106 23.93 3.09 7.58
CA LYS A 106 22.49 3.40 7.76
C LYS A 106 21.81 4.01 6.53
N ARG A 107 22.56 4.40 5.49
CA ARG A 107 22.00 4.98 4.25
C ARG A 107 21.12 4.02 3.46
N TRP A 108 21.29 2.70 3.66
CA TRP A 108 20.57 1.65 2.93
C TRP A 108 19.22 1.27 3.54
N ILE A 109 19.01 1.54 4.82
CA ILE A 109 17.77 1.21 5.54
C ILE A 109 16.49 1.65 4.79
N PRO A 110 16.38 2.85 4.21
CA PRO A 110 15.15 3.29 3.54
C PRO A 110 14.84 2.47 2.29
N TRP A 111 15.87 2.07 1.56
CA TRP A 111 15.75 1.27 0.35
C TRP A 111 15.41 -0.19 0.69
N LEU A 112 16.08 -0.76 1.69
CA LEU A 112 15.74 -2.09 2.21
C LEU A 112 14.32 -2.13 2.76
N TYR A 113 13.88 -1.10 3.47
CA TYR A 113 12.49 -0.97 3.93
C TYR A 113 11.53 -0.95 2.74
N ALA A 114 11.81 -0.14 1.72
CA ALA A 114 10.96 -0.05 0.54
C ALA A 114 10.86 -1.38 -0.22
N THR A 115 11.99 -2.07 -0.40
CA THR A 115 12.02 -3.40 -1.02
C THR A 115 11.23 -4.42 -0.20
N VAL A 116 11.47 -4.53 1.11
CA VAL A 116 10.78 -5.51 1.97
C VAL A 116 9.28 -5.23 2.03
N ALA A 117 8.89 -4.00 2.33
CA ALA A 117 7.49 -3.64 2.49
C ALA A 117 6.72 -3.69 1.16
N GLY A 118 7.33 -3.22 0.07
CA GLY A 118 6.74 -3.29 -1.27
C GLY A 118 6.53 -4.72 -1.75
N THR A 119 7.53 -5.58 -1.60
CA THR A 119 7.42 -7.01 -1.96
C THR A 119 6.40 -7.73 -1.07
N ALA A 120 6.43 -7.52 0.24
CA ALA A 120 5.45 -8.13 1.15
C ALA A 120 4.02 -7.69 0.81
N PHE A 121 3.82 -6.42 0.47
CA PHE A 121 2.52 -5.93 0.01
C PHE A 121 2.10 -6.59 -1.31
N ALA A 122 3.00 -6.69 -2.28
CA ALA A 122 2.74 -7.40 -3.53
C ALA A 122 2.24 -8.83 -3.28
N MET A 123 2.91 -9.58 -2.40
CA MET A 123 2.53 -10.94 -2.03
C MET A 123 1.14 -11.03 -1.38
N VAL A 124 0.80 -10.07 -0.51
CA VAL A 124 -0.53 -10.01 0.11
C VAL A 124 -1.62 -9.67 -0.93
N THR A 125 -1.29 -8.89 -1.96
CA THR A 125 -2.23 -8.57 -3.05
C THR A 125 -2.32 -9.65 -4.12
N THR A 126 -1.44 -10.67 -4.13
CA THR A 126 -1.46 -11.76 -5.10
C THR A 126 -2.83 -12.43 -5.30
N PRO A 127 -3.60 -12.78 -4.24
CA PRO A 127 -4.96 -13.31 -4.40
C PRO A 127 -6.01 -12.25 -4.77
N GLY A 128 -5.60 -11.00 -5.00
CA GLY A 128 -6.44 -9.85 -5.31
C GLY A 128 -7.39 -10.06 -6.49
N PRO A 129 -6.94 -10.57 -7.66
CA PRO A 129 -7.82 -10.82 -8.80
C PRO A 129 -8.99 -11.76 -8.44
N ILE A 130 -8.72 -12.83 -7.70
CA ILE A 130 -9.76 -13.77 -7.26
C ILE A 130 -10.74 -13.08 -6.31
N ALA A 131 -10.23 -12.33 -5.33
CA ALA A 131 -11.07 -11.61 -4.38
C ALA A 131 -11.92 -10.53 -5.08
N HIS A 132 -11.37 -9.89 -6.10
CA HIS A 132 -12.05 -8.91 -6.95
C HIS A 132 -13.19 -9.56 -7.72
N ASP A 133 -12.93 -10.65 -8.45
CA ASP A 133 -13.94 -11.36 -9.23
C ASP A 133 -15.11 -11.84 -8.36
N MET A 134 -14.84 -12.28 -7.13
CA MET A 134 -15.85 -12.73 -6.18
C MET A 134 -16.72 -11.60 -5.60
N LEU A 135 -16.20 -10.38 -5.53
CA LEU A 135 -16.86 -9.27 -4.82
C LEU A 135 -17.41 -8.19 -5.74
N VAL A 136 -16.63 -7.79 -6.75
CA VAL A 136 -16.87 -6.65 -7.64
C VAL A 136 -16.77 -7.02 -9.12
N GLY A 137 -16.45 -8.29 -9.42
CA GLY A 137 -16.49 -8.85 -10.76
C GLY A 137 -17.89 -8.81 -11.39
N ARG A 138 -17.95 -8.92 -12.71
CA ARG A 138 -19.22 -8.91 -13.46
C ARG A 138 -20.17 -10.01 -12.96
N GLY A 139 -21.44 -9.67 -12.77
CA GLY A 139 -22.46 -10.61 -12.28
C GLY A 139 -22.44 -10.83 -10.77
N THR A 140 -21.57 -10.14 -10.03
CA THR A 140 -21.67 -10.08 -8.57
C THR A 140 -22.74 -9.10 -8.13
N TRP A 141 -23.28 -9.33 -6.93
CA TRP A 141 -24.28 -8.44 -6.34
C TRP A 141 -23.79 -6.98 -6.24
N VAL A 142 -22.53 -6.74 -5.86
CA VAL A 142 -22.00 -5.37 -5.76
C VAL A 142 -21.92 -4.72 -7.15
N ALA A 143 -21.37 -5.44 -8.14
CA ALA A 143 -21.25 -4.95 -9.50
C ALA A 143 -22.62 -4.58 -10.10
N GLU A 144 -23.65 -5.39 -9.86
CA GLU A 144 -25.02 -5.11 -10.30
C GLU A 144 -25.57 -3.84 -9.67
N ARG A 145 -25.42 -3.67 -8.35
CA ARG A 145 -25.92 -2.48 -7.65
C ARG A 145 -25.22 -1.21 -8.10
N VAL A 146 -23.90 -1.26 -8.27
CA VAL A 146 -23.13 -0.11 -8.76
C VAL A 146 -23.48 0.19 -10.21
N THR A 147 -23.66 -0.82 -11.06
CA THR A 147 -24.08 -0.65 -12.46
C THR A 147 -25.46 -0.02 -12.55
N GLN A 148 -26.42 -0.44 -11.72
CA GLN A 148 -27.75 0.17 -11.67
C GLN A 148 -27.71 1.63 -11.21
N ALA A 149 -26.81 1.98 -10.29
CA ALA A 149 -26.75 3.31 -9.70
C ALA A 149 -25.92 4.31 -10.53
N LEU A 150 -24.82 3.85 -11.13
CA LEU A 150 -23.76 4.71 -11.69
C LEU A 150 -23.30 4.27 -13.10
N GLY A 151 -23.96 3.27 -13.69
CA GLY A 151 -23.58 2.68 -14.97
C GLY A 151 -24.73 2.59 -15.96
N ASP A 152 -24.58 1.69 -16.92
CA ASP A 152 -25.59 1.37 -17.93
C ASP A 152 -25.88 -0.15 -17.93
N PRO A 153 -26.96 -0.61 -17.28
CA PRO A 153 -27.34 -2.02 -17.27
C PRO A 153 -27.64 -2.62 -18.65
N SER A 154 -27.87 -1.77 -19.67
CA SER A 154 -28.17 -2.20 -21.04
C SER A 154 -26.95 -2.24 -21.96
N ALA A 155 -25.79 -1.75 -21.49
CA ALA A 155 -24.59 -1.69 -22.31
C ALA A 155 -24.13 -3.10 -22.71
N PRO A 156 -23.91 -3.36 -24.01
CA PRO A 156 -23.31 -4.61 -24.44
C PRO A 156 -21.86 -4.66 -23.97
N LEU A 157 -21.52 -5.67 -23.18
CA LEU A 157 -20.17 -5.88 -22.69
C LEU A 157 -19.47 -6.99 -23.50
N ALA A 158 -18.26 -6.72 -23.95
CA ALA A 158 -17.41 -7.76 -24.50
C ALA A 158 -17.17 -8.87 -23.44
N PRO A 159 -17.05 -10.15 -23.84
CA PRO A 159 -16.59 -11.19 -22.94
C PRO A 159 -15.25 -10.80 -22.33
N ALA A 160 -15.11 -10.95 -21.01
CA ALA A 160 -13.81 -10.75 -20.37
C ALA A 160 -12.84 -11.83 -20.84
N ALA A 161 -11.55 -11.48 -20.99
CA ALA A 161 -10.51 -12.48 -21.17
C ALA A 161 -10.48 -13.43 -19.97
N ASP A 162 -10.50 -14.73 -20.24
CA ASP A 162 -10.46 -15.76 -19.19
C ASP A 162 -9.01 -16.15 -18.91
N TYR A 163 -8.52 -15.75 -17.74
CA TYR A 163 -7.19 -16.12 -17.25
C TYR A 163 -7.30 -17.19 -16.15
N PRO A 164 -6.58 -18.31 -16.25
CA PRO A 164 -6.53 -19.27 -15.16
C PRO A 164 -6.07 -18.60 -13.85
N PRO A 165 -6.62 -18.96 -12.67
CA PRO A 165 -6.32 -18.26 -11.42
C PRO A 165 -4.83 -18.15 -11.09
N LEU A 166 -4.04 -19.19 -11.40
CA LEU A 166 -2.60 -19.18 -11.20
C LEU A 166 -1.90 -18.15 -12.11
N ALA A 167 -2.38 -17.97 -13.34
CA ALA A 167 -1.84 -16.99 -14.27
C ALA A 167 -2.14 -15.56 -13.78
N ALA A 168 -3.39 -15.29 -13.37
CA ALA A 168 -3.79 -14.00 -12.81
C ALA A 168 -2.97 -13.65 -11.55
N MET A 169 -2.79 -14.61 -10.64
CA MET A 169 -1.93 -14.44 -9.46
C MET A 169 -0.46 -14.19 -9.83
N ALA A 170 0.08 -14.90 -10.82
CA ALA A 170 1.45 -14.71 -11.27
C ALA A 170 1.65 -13.34 -11.91
N GLN A 171 0.69 -12.86 -12.71
CA GLN A 171 0.70 -11.53 -13.31
C GLN A 171 0.59 -10.44 -12.23
N GLN A 172 -0.33 -10.59 -11.28
CA GLN A 172 -0.48 -9.69 -10.13
C GLN A 172 0.83 -9.57 -9.33
N LEU A 173 1.48 -10.68 -9.03
CA LEU A 173 2.75 -10.67 -8.30
C LEU A 173 3.89 -10.07 -9.16
N GLY A 174 4.00 -10.48 -10.42
CA GLY A 174 5.05 -10.07 -11.34
C GLY A 174 5.03 -8.57 -11.63
N ALA A 175 3.85 -8.00 -11.88
CA ALA A 175 3.65 -6.56 -12.03
C ALA A 175 3.70 -5.83 -10.68
N GLY A 176 3.16 -6.44 -9.63
CA GLY A 176 3.03 -5.84 -8.31
C GLY A 176 4.37 -5.59 -7.62
N VAL A 177 5.32 -6.52 -7.65
CA VAL A 177 6.62 -6.35 -6.97
C VAL A 177 7.35 -5.07 -7.41
N PRO A 178 7.67 -4.84 -8.69
CA PRO A 178 8.37 -3.63 -9.10
C PRO A 178 7.55 -2.37 -8.80
N LEU A 179 6.23 -2.41 -9.03
CA LEU A 179 5.33 -1.28 -8.78
C LEU A 179 5.31 -0.87 -7.31
N TYR A 180 5.01 -1.80 -6.41
CA TYR A 180 4.84 -1.50 -4.98
C TYR A 180 6.16 -1.17 -4.29
N VAL A 181 7.29 -1.73 -4.74
CA VAL A 181 8.62 -1.30 -4.26
C VAL A 181 8.90 0.16 -4.66
N ALA A 182 8.62 0.54 -5.91
CA ALA A 182 8.79 1.91 -6.38
C ALA A 182 7.88 2.88 -5.62
N LEU A 183 6.60 2.54 -5.44
CA LEU A 183 5.66 3.34 -4.66
C LEU A 183 6.06 3.45 -3.18
N MET A 184 6.66 2.41 -2.60
CA MET A 184 7.10 2.44 -1.20
C MET A 184 8.31 3.37 -1.05
N ALA A 185 9.23 3.34 -2.02
CA ALA A 185 10.34 4.28 -2.08
C ALA A 185 9.83 5.73 -2.22
N ALA A 186 8.86 5.98 -3.10
CA ALA A 186 8.24 7.29 -3.23
C ALA A 186 7.55 7.74 -1.94
N THR A 187 6.84 6.84 -1.26
CA THR A 187 6.20 7.07 0.04
C THR A 187 7.22 7.49 1.10
N VAL A 188 8.40 6.85 1.15
CA VAL A 188 9.49 7.24 2.05
C VAL A 188 9.96 8.67 1.77
N VAL A 189 10.08 9.07 0.51
CA VAL A 189 10.45 10.44 0.13
C VAL A 189 9.39 11.44 0.57
N VAL A 190 8.12 11.16 0.31
CA VAL A 190 6.97 11.99 0.72
C VAL A 190 6.93 12.16 2.24
N LEU A 191 7.03 11.07 2.99
CA LEU A 191 7.02 11.12 4.46
C LEU A 191 8.21 11.89 5.03
N ARG A 192 9.38 11.78 4.41
CA ARG A 192 10.54 12.60 4.79
C ARG A 192 10.30 14.08 4.54
N ALA A 193 9.59 14.45 3.48
CA ALA A 193 9.26 15.84 3.21
C ALA A 193 8.25 16.38 4.23
N ILE A 194 7.19 15.61 4.54
CA ILE A 194 6.15 15.98 5.50
C ILE A 194 6.70 16.09 6.93
N LEU A 195 7.56 15.15 7.34
CA LEU A 195 8.08 15.06 8.71
C LEU A 195 9.40 15.83 8.92
N ARG A 196 9.80 16.70 7.98
CA ARG A 196 10.95 17.60 8.19
C ARG A 196 10.62 18.56 9.33
N PRO A 197 11.49 18.68 10.35
CA PRO A 197 11.36 19.77 11.30
C PRO A 197 11.34 21.10 10.54
N ALA A 198 10.45 22.01 10.91
CA ALA A 198 10.55 23.38 10.42
C ALA A 198 11.97 23.90 10.72
N PRO A 199 12.61 24.63 9.79
CA PRO A 199 13.86 25.29 10.13
C PRO A 199 13.61 26.07 11.41
N ALA A 200 14.44 25.86 12.43
CA ALA A 200 14.39 26.66 13.64
C ALA A 200 14.36 28.10 13.15
N ARG A 201 13.30 28.85 13.45
CA ARG A 201 13.29 30.29 13.22
C ARG A 201 14.48 30.79 14.02
N GLU A 202 15.61 30.98 13.35
CA GLU A 202 16.78 31.62 13.93
C GLU A 202 16.24 32.89 14.59
N ALA A 203 16.62 33.11 15.83
CA ALA A 203 16.16 34.24 16.60
C ALA A 203 16.60 35.54 15.90
N VAL A 204 15.77 36.04 14.96
CA VAL A 204 15.91 37.33 14.26
C VAL A 204 15.59 38.48 15.23
N GLY A 205 16.05 38.40 16.48
CA GLY A 205 15.69 39.38 17.51
C GLY A 205 16.62 39.44 18.71
N ALA A 206 17.78 38.78 18.69
CA ALA A 206 18.72 38.80 19.82
C ALA A 206 19.99 39.65 19.57
N ALA A 207 19.95 40.62 18.64
CA ALA A 207 21.07 41.52 18.39
C ALA A 207 20.66 42.98 18.08
N GLU A 208 19.48 43.41 18.54
CA GLU A 208 19.12 44.83 18.60
C GLU A 208 18.63 45.15 20.03
N GLY A 209 19.57 45.45 20.92
CA GLY A 209 19.32 45.81 22.32
C GLY A 209 20.60 45.98 23.12
#